data_AF-A0A1F5X5V1-F1
#
_entry.id   AF-A0A1F5X5V1-F1
#
_cell.length_a   1.000
_cell.length_b   1.000
_cell.length_c   1.000
_cell.angle_alpha   90.00
_cell.angle_beta   90.00
_cell.angle_gamma   90.00
#
_symmetry.space_group_name_H-M   'P 1'
#
loop_
_entity.id
_entity.type
_entity.pdbx_description
1 polymer ?
#
loop_
_entity_poly.entity_id
_entity_poly.type
_entity_poly.pdbx_seq_one_letter_code
_entity_poly.pdbx_strand_id
1 'polypeptide(L)' 'MAAIKSKPLILEEAREAVIKLQTLKPFLSPRDEETLSILMDKKLLAELSKSLEDARTGRTEPLRNILK' A
#
# COMPACT_ATOMS: atom_id res chain seq x y z
N MET A 1 6.74 4.11 -30.29
CA MET A 1 7.62 3.59 -29.22
C MET A 1 7.16 4.19 -27.90
N ALA A 2 6.45 3.42 -27.07
CA ALA A 2 5.95 3.91 -25.79
C ALA A 2 7.13 4.01 -24.79
N ALA A 3 7.38 5.22 -24.31
CA ALA A 3 8.50 5.51 -23.43
C ALA A 3 8.33 4.82 -22.07
N ILE A 4 9.38 4.14 -21.62
CA ILE A 4 9.53 3.62 -20.27
C ILE A 4 9.66 4.84 -19.33
N LYS A 5 8.54 5.39 -18.87
CA LYS A 5 8.51 6.50 -17.88
C LYS A 5 7.68 6.18 -16.62
N SER A 6 7.19 4.96 -16.44
CA SER A 6 5.95 4.73 -15.67
C SER A 6 6.05 3.97 -14.35
N LYS A 7 7.20 3.42 -13.92
CA LYS A 7 7.24 2.52 -12.74
C LYS A 7 7.26 3.21 -11.36
N PRO A 8 8.02 4.30 -11.12
CA PRO A 8 8.07 4.93 -9.81
C PRO A 8 6.77 5.65 -9.43
N LEU A 9 6.12 6.31 -10.40
CA LEU A 9 4.90 7.07 -10.17
C LEU A 9 3.73 6.19 -9.73
N ILE A 10 3.53 5.03 -10.38
CA ILE A 10 2.42 4.13 -10.06
C ILE A 10 2.57 3.56 -8.64
N LEU A 11 3.80 3.26 -8.21
CA LEU A 11 4.04 2.76 -6.86
C LEU A 11 3.79 3.84 -5.79
N GLU A 12 4.21 5.09 -6.04
CA GLU A 12 3.93 6.20 -5.12
C GLU A 12 2.43 6.53 -5.07
N GLU A 13 1.73 6.52 -6.19
CA GLU A 13 0.27 6.68 -6.23
C GLU A 13 -0.45 5.58 -5.46
N ALA A 14 -0.03 4.32 -5.62
CA ALA A 14 -0.56 3.21 -4.85
C ALA A 14 -0.28 3.38 -3.34
N ARG A 15 0.92 3.79 -2.97
CA ARG A 15 1.30 4.08 -1.58
C ARG A 15 0.43 5.18 -0.99
N GLU A 16 0.23 6.29 -1.69
CA GLU A 16 -0.62 7.39 -1.25
C GLU A 16 -2.08 6.95 -1.07
N ALA A 17 -2.62 6.14 -2.00
CA ALA A 17 -3.97 5.61 -1.89
C ALA A 17 -4.14 4.75 -0.64
N VAL A 18 -3.17 3.87 -0.35
CA VAL A 18 -3.20 3.02 0.85
C VAL A 18 -3.10 3.85 2.13
N ILE A 19 -2.24 4.88 2.17
CA ILE A 19 -2.14 5.80 3.31
C ILE A 19 -3.49 6.48 3.53
N LYS A 20 -4.12 7.02 2.48
CA LYS A 20 -5.44 7.66 2.57
C LYS A 20 -6.50 6.70 3.11
N LEU A 21 -6.54 5.47 2.61
CA LEU A 21 -7.47 4.44 3.09
C LEU A 21 -7.24 4.09 4.57
N GLN A 22 -5.99 3.98 5.01
CA GLN A 22 -5.68 3.74 6.43
C GLN A 22 -6.09 4.92 7.32
N THR A 23 -5.90 6.16 6.87
CA THR A 23 -6.35 7.36 7.58
C THR A 23 -7.87 7.44 7.67
N LEU A 24 -8.57 6.99 6.63
CA LEU A 24 -10.03 6.99 6.59
C LEU A 24 -10.66 5.83 7.37
N LYS A 25 -9.91 4.76 7.65
CA LYS A 25 -10.39 3.55 8.32
C LYS A 25 -11.24 3.81 9.59
N PRO A 26 -10.86 4.70 10.53
CA PRO A 26 -11.65 4.97 11.73
C PRO A 26 -13.02 5.62 11.45
N PHE A 27 -13.23 6.16 10.25
CA PHE A 27 -14.46 6.83 9.82
C PHE A 27 -15.34 5.94 8.94
N LEU A 28 -14.87 4.74 8.60
CA LEU A 28 -15.64 3.79 7.79
C LEU A 28 -16.71 3.12 8.65
N SER A 29 -17.90 2.95 8.08
CA SER A 29 -18.88 2.06 8.69
C SER A 29 -18.42 0.60 8.52
N PRO A 30 -18.93 -0.34 9.34
CA PRO A 30 -18.61 -1.77 9.18
C PRO A 30 -18.89 -2.30 7.75
N ARG A 31 -19.92 -1.75 7.08
CA ARG A 31 -20.28 -2.10 5.70
C ARG A 31 -19.28 -1.55 4.68
N ASP A 32 -18.74 -0.36 4.91
CA ASP A 32 -17.71 0.22 4.05
C ASP A 32 -16.39 -0.55 4.20
N GLU A 33 -16.04 -0.97 5.42
CA GLU A 33 -14.87 -1.82 5.67
C GLU A 33 -14.99 -3.18 4.97
N GLU A 34 -16.17 -3.81 5.03
CA GLU A 34 -16.43 -5.08 4.33
C GLU A 34 -16.33 -4.90 2.82
N THR A 35 -16.94 -3.84 2.27
CA THR A 35 -16.88 -3.53 0.84
C THR A 35 -15.46 -3.27 0.38
N LEU A 36 -14.68 -2.48 1.14
CA LEU A 36 -13.26 -2.24 0.86
C LEU A 36 -12.43 -3.52 0.94
N SER A 37 -12.74 -4.41 1.88
CA SER A 37 -12.08 -5.72 2.02
C SER A 37 -12.48 -6.72 0.93
N ILE A 38 -13.54 -6.45 0.16
CA ILE A 38 -13.93 -7.23 -1.02
C ILE A 38 -13.30 -6.63 -2.28
N LEU A 39 -13.37 -5.30 -2.42
CA LEU A 39 -12.80 -4.57 -3.55
C LEU A 39 -11.28 -4.63 -3.59
N MET A 40 -10.65 -4.64 -2.41
CA MET A 40 -9.23 -4.93 -2.26
C MET A 40 -9.09 -6.36 -1.75
N ASP A 41 -8.19 -7.12 -2.35
CA ASP A 41 -7.88 -8.47 -1.85
C ASP A 41 -7.49 -8.38 -0.34
N LYS A 42 -8.19 -9.14 0.52
CA LYS A 42 -7.92 -9.17 1.97
C LYS A 42 -6.45 -9.49 2.28
N LYS A 43 -5.82 -10.35 1.47
CA LYS A 43 -4.39 -10.67 1.57
C LYS A 43 -3.53 -9.47 1.21
N LEU A 44 -3.89 -8.75 0.14
CA LEU A 44 -3.19 -7.52 -0.26
C LEU A 44 -3.25 -6.45 0.83
N LEU A 45 -4.42 -6.23 1.45
CA LEU A 45 -4.57 -5.28 2.55
C LEU A 45 -3.74 -5.66 3.79
N ALA A 46 -3.66 -6.95 4.09
CA ALA A 46 -2.83 -7.46 5.19
C ALA A 46 -1.33 -7.24 4.91
N GLU A 47 -0.86 -7.55 3.69
CA GLU A 47 0.52 -7.33 3.27
C GLU A 47 0.90 -5.84 3.27
N LEU A 48 0.02 -4.98 2.78
CA LEU A 48 0.22 -3.52 2.77
C LEU A 48 0.26 -2.93 4.18
N SER A 49 -0.64 -3.38 5.06
CA SER A 49 -0.65 -2.91 6.46
C SER A 49 0.62 -3.29 7.19
N LYS A 50 1.09 -4.53 7.00
CA LYS A 50 2.36 -5.00 7.53
C LYS A 50 3.54 -4.21 6.97
N SER A 51 3.59 -4.01 5.65
CA SER A 51 4.64 -3.24 4.98
C SER A 51 4.73 -1.80 5.49
N LEU A 52 3.59 -1.15 5.75
CA LEU A 52 3.54 0.19 6.33
C LEU A 52 3.98 0.23 7.79
N GLU A 53 3.65 -0.78 8.58
CA GLU A 53 4.14 -0.94 9.96
C GLU A 53 5.66 -1.17 9.99
N ASP A 54 6.16 -2.05 9.12
CA ASP A 54 7.58 -2.32 8.95
C ASP A 54 8.33 -1.04 8.53
N ALA A 55 7.75 -0.24 7.62
CA ALA A 55 8.30 1.07 7.25
C ALA A 55 8.32 2.06 8.41
N ARG A 56 7.26 2.14 9.21
CA ARG A 56 7.20 3.00 10.41
C ARG A 56 8.18 2.58 11.49
N THR A 57 8.40 1.28 11.65
CA THR A 57 9.28 0.71 12.69
C THR A 57 10.73 0.52 12.23
N GLY A 58 11.06 0.94 11.01
CA GLY A 58 12.41 0.82 10.45
C GLY A 58 12.80 -0.61 10.08
N ARG A 59 11.85 -1.56 10.04
CA ARG A 59 12.04 -2.95 9.63
C ARG A 59 11.92 -3.12 8.11
N THR A 60 12.49 -2.20 7.35
CA THR A 60 12.52 -2.28 5.88
C THR A 60 13.93 -2.52 5.39
N GLU A 61 14.08 -3.41 4.41
CA GLU A 61 15.36 -3.55 3.71
C GLU A 61 15.48 -2.50 2.61
N PRO A 62 16.57 -1.72 2.58
CA PRO A 62 16.79 -0.79 1.49
C PRO A 62 17.09 -1.55 0.20
N LEU A 63 16.47 -1.13 -0.91
CA LEU A 63 16.57 -1.78 -2.22
C LEU A 63 18.00 -2.05 -2.70
N ARG A 64 18.97 -1.21 -2.32
CA ARG A 64 20.40 -1.39 -2.62
C ARG A 64 21.00 -2.69 -2.06
N ASN A 65 20.38 -3.26 -1.02
CA ASN A 65 20.80 -4.53 -0.43
C ASN A 65 20.24 -5.74 -1.21
N ILE A 66 19.19 -5.52 -2.00
CA ILE A 66 18.44 -6.56 -2.73
C ILE A 66 18.86 -6.61 -4.21
N LEU A 67 19.10 -5.45 -4.82
CA LEU A 67 19.56 -5.30 -6.20
C LEU A 67 21.09 -5.34 -6.23
N LYS A 68 21.69 -6.54 -6.17
CA LYS A 68 23.10 -6.74 -6.50
C LYS A 68 23.37 -6.60 -8.00
#